data_AF-A0A3C0VZS2-F1
#
_entry.id   AF-A0A3C0VZS2-F1
#
_cell.length_a   1.000
_cell.length_b   1.000
_cell.length_c   1.000
_cell.angle_alpha   90.00
_cell.angle_beta   90.00
_cell.angle_gamma   90.00
#
_symmetry.space_group_name_H-M   'P 1'
#
loop_
_entity.id
_entity.type
_entity.pdbx_description
1 polymer ?
#
loop_
_entity_poly.entity_id
_entity_poly.type
_entity_poly.pdbx_seq_one_letter_code
_entity_poly.pdbx_strand_id
1 'polypeptide(L)'
;MRENAPRGKSPKNELAGGGIFGESRLVHVIRKITDARNHLVASVLFVIGGVGVAGAEESVLGHWLFAPDRLEGKVVSAVVGADAVVEGLSRSVTFTDTPAPAHVQLTGNGSRLEVTSDISSVDMPKRDMTLEAWVRVDKAMQWGGIIGALQDNGTYEKGWLLGFRGSSFCFALNTEGSDKLTYLTAPTAFEHGRWYHLAGTYDGTTQ
;
A
#
# COMPACT_ATOMS: atom_id res chain seq x y z
N MET A 1 30.39 41.27 -23.16
CA MET A 1 29.22 42.07 -22.74
C MET A 1 28.01 41.15 -22.83
N ARG A 2 27.56 40.67 -21.65
CA ARG A 2 26.29 39.98 -21.30
C ARG A 2 25.66 38.99 -22.30
N GLU A 3 25.87 37.72 -22.00
CA GLU A 3 25.10 36.56 -22.42
C GLU A 3 23.78 36.52 -21.63
N ASN A 4 22.63 36.55 -22.33
CA ASN A 4 21.31 36.43 -21.71
C ASN A 4 20.88 34.95 -21.75
N ALA A 5 20.90 34.30 -20.58
CA ALA A 5 20.30 32.99 -20.38
C ALA A 5 18.76 33.07 -20.44
N PRO A 6 18.05 32.12 -21.08
CA PRO A 6 16.64 31.91 -20.82
C PRO A 6 16.45 31.18 -19.49
N ARG A 7 15.59 31.75 -18.64
CA ARG A 7 15.13 31.19 -17.36
C ARG A 7 14.77 29.71 -17.48
N GLY A 8 15.36 28.89 -16.62
CA GLY A 8 14.93 27.52 -16.40
C GLY A 8 13.44 27.48 -16.06
N LYS A 9 12.67 26.77 -16.89
CA LYS A 9 11.38 26.25 -16.45
C LYS A 9 11.69 25.20 -15.38
N SER A 10 11.14 25.39 -14.20
CA SER A 10 11.02 24.35 -13.18
C SER A 10 10.42 23.10 -13.84
N PRO A 11 10.96 21.89 -13.60
CA PRO A 11 10.32 20.69 -14.07
C PRO A 11 8.93 20.65 -13.43
N LYS A 12 7.91 20.74 -14.29
CA LYS A 12 6.55 20.44 -13.88
C LYS A 12 6.53 18.95 -13.55
N ASN A 13 6.14 18.61 -12.32
CA ASN A 13 5.60 17.29 -12.02
C ASN A 13 4.25 17.17 -12.76
N GLU A 14 4.31 17.02 -14.08
CA GLU A 14 3.20 16.58 -14.90
C GLU A 14 3.07 15.07 -14.68
N LEU A 15 2.15 14.70 -13.79
CA LEU A 15 1.52 13.39 -13.75
C LEU A 15 0.91 13.13 -15.13
N ALA A 16 1.68 12.57 -16.06
CA ALA A 16 1.23 12.30 -17.43
C ALA A 16 1.58 10.87 -17.81
N GLY A 17 0.70 9.95 -17.41
CA GLY A 17 0.89 8.53 -17.65
C GLY A 17 -0.35 7.65 -17.66
N GLY A 18 -1.57 8.20 -17.65
CA GLY A 18 -2.73 7.53 -18.28
C GLY A 18 -3.10 6.11 -17.85
N GLY A 19 -2.61 5.59 -16.72
CA GLY A 19 -3.23 4.48 -16.03
C GLY A 19 -4.41 5.04 -15.26
N ILE A 20 -5.61 4.97 -15.84
CA ILE A 20 -6.83 5.07 -15.03
C ILE A 20 -6.68 3.95 -14.01
N PHE A 21 -6.28 4.25 -12.77
CA PHE A 21 -6.53 3.37 -11.64
C PHE A 21 -8.05 3.20 -11.64
N GLY A 22 -8.48 2.08 -12.25
CA GLY A 22 -9.87 1.78 -12.56
C GLY A 22 -10.70 1.84 -11.30
N GLU A 23 -11.97 2.18 -11.47
CA GLU A 23 -13.02 2.35 -10.45
C GLU A 23 -12.73 1.76 -9.06
N SER A 24 -12.05 2.46 -8.16
CA SER A 24 -11.94 2.02 -6.77
C SER A 24 -13.31 2.12 -6.11
N ARG A 25 -14.02 0.99 -5.94
CA ARG A 25 -15.32 0.94 -5.26
C ARG A 25 -15.36 -0.19 -4.24
N LEU A 26 -15.06 0.25 -3.03
CA LEU A 26 -14.86 -0.35 -1.72
C LEU A 26 -13.54 -1.12 -1.56
N VAL A 27 -12.65 -0.55 -0.73
CA VAL A 27 -11.43 -1.15 -0.19
C VAL A 27 -11.33 -0.67 1.25
N HIS A 28 -11.66 -1.52 2.22
CA HIS A 28 -11.41 -1.25 3.63
C HIS A 28 -10.01 -1.74 4.01
N VAL A 29 -9.24 -1.05 4.86
CA VAL A 29 -7.90 -1.57 5.24
C VAL A 29 -7.52 -1.40 6.70
N ILE A 30 -6.91 -2.43 7.28
CA ILE A 30 -6.14 -2.38 8.54
C ILE A 30 -4.73 -2.84 8.17
N ARG A 31 -3.69 -2.05 8.46
CA ARG A 31 -2.37 -2.22 7.82
C ARG A 31 -1.20 -2.23 8.78
N LYS A 32 -0.17 -3.03 8.49
CA LYS A 32 1.19 -2.93 9.03
C LYS A 32 2.16 -2.99 7.84
N ILE A 33 3.18 -2.15 7.83
CA ILE A 33 4.37 -2.30 6.99
C ILE A 33 5.51 -2.61 7.94
N THR A 34 6.23 -3.70 7.72
CA THR A 34 7.37 -4.04 8.58
C THR A 34 8.67 -4.26 7.83
N ASP A 35 9.77 -3.71 8.37
CA ASP A 35 11.18 -3.99 8.01
C ASP A 35 11.75 -4.99 9.04
N ALA A 36 12.20 -6.15 8.57
CA ALA A 36 12.61 -7.30 9.37
C ALA A 36 14.11 -7.57 9.21
N ARG A 37 14.96 -6.82 9.94
CA ARG A 37 16.41 -6.98 9.84
C ARG A 37 16.87 -8.37 10.28
N ASN A 38 17.43 -9.14 9.34
CA ASN A 38 18.21 -10.39 9.45
C ASN A 38 17.84 -11.35 10.60
N HIS A 39 17.25 -12.51 10.27
CA HIS A 39 17.82 -13.87 10.40
C HIS A 39 16.72 -14.93 10.09
N LEU A 40 17.12 -16.04 9.45
CA LEU A 40 16.26 -17.19 9.12
C LEU A 40 15.45 -17.68 10.33
N VAL A 41 14.12 -17.80 10.20
CA VAL A 41 13.37 -18.86 10.87
C VAL A 41 12.19 -19.30 9.97
N ALA A 42 12.30 -20.51 9.42
CA ALA A 42 11.13 -21.30 9.05
C ALA A 42 10.40 -21.70 10.35
N SER A 43 9.10 -21.46 10.44
CA SER A 43 8.29 -22.02 11.52
C SER A 43 6.91 -22.42 10.99
N VAL A 44 6.87 -23.62 10.43
CA VAL A 44 5.71 -24.50 10.63
C VAL A 44 5.84 -25.03 12.05
N LEU A 45 4.88 -24.75 12.94
CA LEU A 45 4.59 -25.71 14.01
C LEU A 45 3.18 -25.55 14.60
N PHE A 46 2.50 -26.68 14.57
CA PHE A 46 1.39 -27.10 15.43
C PHE A 46 1.62 -26.68 16.89
N VAL A 47 0.60 -26.18 17.56
CA VAL A 47 0.60 -26.08 19.02
C VAL A 47 0.38 -27.47 19.60
N ILE A 48 1.47 -28.12 20.03
CA ILE A 48 1.53 -28.76 21.36
C ILE A 48 2.94 -28.52 21.92
N GLY A 49 3.03 -27.63 22.92
CA GLY A 49 4.08 -27.64 23.95
C GLY A 49 5.50 -27.21 23.55
N GLY A 50 5.84 -25.97 23.92
CA GLY A 50 7.16 -25.64 24.48
C GLY A 50 8.20 -24.98 23.56
N VAL A 51 8.99 -24.12 24.21
CA VAL A 51 10.18 -23.37 23.78
C VAL A 51 9.89 -22.07 23.03
N GLY A 52 10.02 -20.97 23.77
CA GLY A 52 10.02 -19.62 23.22
C GLY A 52 11.23 -19.39 22.33
N VAL A 53 10.98 -18.72 21.21
CA VAL A 53 12.01 -18.05 20.42
C VAL A 53 11.78 -16.56 20.64
N ALA A 54 12.80 -15.89 21.19
CA ALA A 54 12.78 -14.45 21.38
C ALA A 54 12.54 -13.75 20.03
N GLY A 55 11.43 -13.02 19.94
CA GLY A 55 11.04 -12.31 18.72
C GLY A 55 12.01 -11.17 18.42
N ALA A 56 12.51 -11.14 17.19
CA ALA A 56 13.19 -9.97 16.64
C ALA A 56 12.20 -8.78 16.63
N GLU A 57 12.68 -7.57 16.93
CA GLU A 57 11.87 -6.37 16.74
C GLU A 57 11.64 -6.14 15.25
N GLU A 58 10.48 -6.58 14.79
CA GLU A 58 9.87 -6.19 13.52
C GLU A 58 9.59 -4.67 13.58
N SER A 59 10.36 -3.86 12.85
CA SER A 59 10.18 -2.40 12.89
C SER A 59 9.06 -1.98 11.95
N VAL A 60 7.95 -1.51 12.53
CA VAL A 60 6.77 -1.10 11.76
C VAL A 60 7.00 0.30 11.19
N LEU A 61 7.06 0.41 9.87
CA LEU A 61 7.24 1.70 9.18
C LEU A 61 5.93 2.50 9.11
N GLY A 62 4.80 1.80 9.04
CA GLY A 62 3.49 2.41 8.92
C GLY A 62 2.37 1.49 9.37
N HIS A 63 1.48 2.00 10.21
CA HIS A 63 0.27 1.32 10.64
C HIS A 63 -0.87 2.33 10.75
N TRP A 64 -1.94 2.07 10.01
CA TRP A 64 -3.16 2.86 10.05
C TRP A 64 -4.35 1.97 10.44
N LEU A 65 -5.16 2.48 11.37
CA LEU A 65 -6.49 1.97 11.67
C LEU A 65 -7.51 2.94 11.10
N PHE A 66 -8.45 2.43 10.31
CA PHE A 66 -9.46 3.25 9.69
C PHE A 66 -10.74 3.23 10.50
N ALA A 67 -10.85 4.20 11.41
CA ALA A 67 -12.03 4.40 12.24
C ALA A 67 -12.42 5.89 12.25
N PRO A 68 -13.70 6.24 12.43
CA PRO A 68 -14.16 7.63 12.41
C PRO A 68 -13.43 8.55 13.40
N ASP A 69 -13.02 8.04 14.56
CA ASP A 69 -12.29 8.76 15.61
C ASP A 69 -10.82 9.06 15.25
N ARG A 70 -10.28 8.41 14.21
CA ARG A 70 -8.93 8.69 13.68
C ARG A 70 -8.92 9.79 12.63
N LEU A 71 -10.08 10.28 12.19
CA LEU A 71 -10.20 11.30 11.17
C LEU A 71 -10.48 12.68 11.80
N GLU A 72 -9.54 13.62 11.65
CA GLU A 72 -9.71 15.02 11.99
C GLU A 72 -9.64 15.88 10.72
N GLY A 73 -10.78 16.46 10.32
CA GLY A 73 -10.88 17.15 9.03
C GLY A 73 -10.60 16.19 7.87
N LYS A 74 -9.45 16.33 7.22
CA LYS A 74 -8.97 15.41 6.17
C LYS A 74 -7.79 14.54 6.61
N VAL A 75 -7.31 14.70 7.83
CA VAL A 75 -6.12 14.01 8.32
C VAL A 75 -6.55 12.75 9.05
N VAL A 76 -5.92 11.63 8.71
CA VAL A 76 -6.12 10.32 9.33
C VAL A 76 -4.88 10.02 10.15
N SER A 77 -5.03 10.03 11.46
CA SER A 77 -3.91 9.78 12.37
C SER A 77 -3.42 8.34 12.23
N ALA A 78 -2.12 8.17 12.03
CA ALA A 78 -1.48 6.87 12.05
C ALA A 78 -1.43 6.31 13.47
N VAL A 79 -1.38 4.99 13.61
CA VAL A 79 -0.97 4.32 14.84
C VAL A 79 0.56 4.32 14.96
N VAL A 80 1.24 4.06 13.84
CA VAL A 80 2.69 4.14 13.70
C VAL A 80 3.01 4.77 12.34
N GLY A 81 4.03 5.62 12.28
CA GLY A 81 4.45 6.29 11.05
C GLY A 81 3.73 7.62 10.82
N ALA A 82 3.73 8.09 9.58
CA ALA A 82 3.15 9.38 9.20
C ALA A 82 1.63 9.30 8.99
N ASP A 83 0.94 10.38 9.35
CA ASP A 83 -0.48 10.55 9.08
C ASP A 83 -0.78 10.55 7.57
N ALA A 84 -2.02 10.20 7.22
CA ALA A 84 -2.48 10.24 5.83
C ALA A 84 -3.49 11.36 5.62
N VAL A 85 -3.55 11.91 4.40
CA VAL A 85 -4.55 12.90 3.99
C VAL A 85 -5.56 12.25 3.06
N VAL A 86 -6.84 12.51 3.31
CA VAL A 86 -7.94 11.98 2.50
C VAL A 86 -8.19 12.83 1.26
N GLU A 87 -8.07 12.20 0.10
CA GLU A 87 -8.49 12.77 -1.18
C GLU A 87 -9.86 12.23 -1.57
N GLY A 88 -10.84 13.14 -1.71
CA GLY A 88 -12.22 12.79 -2.05
C GLY A 88 -13.18 12.61 -0.85
N LEU A 89 -12.82 13.10 0.35
CA LEU A 89 -13.64 13.01 1.56
C LEU A 89 -15.10 13.45 1.31
N SER A 90 -16.04 12.68 1.86
CA SER A 90 -17.51 12.87 1.77
C SER A 90 -18.12 12.72 0.37
N ARG A 91 -17.31 12.64 -0.69
CA ARG A 91 -17.79 12.26 -2.04
C ARG A 91 -17.58 10.79 -2.30
N SER A 92 -16.39 10.34 -1.94
CA SER A 92 -15.78 9.16 -2.51
C SER A 92 -14.89 8.44 -1.47
N VAL A 93 -14.70 9.04 -0.29
CA VAL A 93 -14.09 8.39 0.89
C VAL A 93 -14.99 8.61 2.11
N THR A 94 -15.38 7.52 2.78
CA THR A 94 -16.26 7.54 3.95
C THR A 94 -15.71 6.63 5.04
N PHE A 95 -15.51 7.16 6.24
CA PHE A 95 -15.19 6.36 7.43
C PHE A 95 -16.48 6.00 8.16
N THR A 96 -16.61 4.75 8.58
CA THR A 96 -17.78 4.26 9.32
C THR A 96 -17.36 3.15 10.28
N ASP A 97 -18.11 2.98 11.35
CA ASP A 97 -18.00 1.85 12.29
C ASP A 97 -19.08 0.78 12.04
N THR A 98 -19.94 1.00 11.05
CA THR A 98 -21.14 0.21 10.79
C THR A 98 -21.22 -0.24 9.32
N PRO A 99 -21.41 -1.54 9.07
CA PRO A 99 -21.32 -2.63 10.06
C PRO A 99 -19.90 -2.75 10.63
N ALA A 100 -19.79 -3.16 11.88
CA ALA A 100 -18.50 -3.39 12.52
C ALA A 100 -17.68 -4.47 11.77
N PRO A 101 -16.34 -4.42 11.82
CA PRO A 101 -15.51 -3.43 12.51
C PRO A 101 -15.45 -2.09 11.77
N ALA A 102 -14.88 -1.08 12.42
CA ALA A 102 -14.65 0.22 11.78
C ALA A 102 -13.71 0.12 10.58
N HIS A 103 -14.03 0.91 9.55
CA HIS A 103 -13.42 0.82 8.24
C HIS A 103 -13.58 2.10 7.40
N VAL A 104 -12.80 2.21 6.32
CA VAL A 104 -12.93 3.29 5.30
C VAL A 104 -13.40 2.76 3.96
N GLN A 105 -14.52 3.28 3.47
CA GLN A 105 -15.07 2.98 2.16
C GLN A 105 -14.47 3.94 1.12
N LEU A 106 -13.71 3.38 0.19
CA LEU A 106 -13.15 4.09 -0.97
C LEU A 106 -14.04 3.83 -2.18
N THR A 107 -14.84 4.79 -2.62
CA THR A 107 -15.72 4.71 -3.80
C THR A 107 -15.35 5.74 -4.86
N GLY A 108 -15.62 5.51 -6.14
CA GLY A 108 -15.35 6.52 -7.19
C GLY A 108 -13.89 6.57 -7.65
N ASN A 109 -13.62 7.43 -8.64
CA ASN A 109 -12.29 7.55 -9.24
C ASN A 109 -11.42 8.51 -8.43
N GLY A 110 -10.16 8.14 -8.21
CA GLY A 110 -9.15 8.99 -7.55
C GLY A 110 -9.22 9.04 -6.02
N SER A 111 -10.14 8.29 -5.41
CA SER A 111 -10.29 8.19 -3.96
C SER A 111 -9.11 7.48 -3.33
N ARG A 112 -8.38 8.16 -2.45
CA ARG A 112 -7.21 7.60 -1.78
C ARG A 112 -6.96 8.25 -0.43
N LEU A 113 -6.16 7.56 0.37
CA LEU A 113 -5.50 8.12 1.54
C LEU A 113 -4.02 8.23 1.17
N GLU A 114 -3.49 9.44 1.16
CA GLU A 114 -2.13 9.74 0.72
C GLU A 114 -1.27 10.10 1.93
N VAL A 115 -0.18 9.35 2.15
CA VAL A 115 0.78 9.63 3.22
C VAL A 115 1.76 10.73 2.78
N THR A 116 2.28 10.61 1.56
CA THR A 116 3.12 11.60 0.92
C THR A 116 2.95 11.51 -0.60
N SER A 117 3.11 12.64 -1.28
CA SER A 117 3.26 12.69 -2.74
C SER A 117 4.73 12.63 -3.19
N ASP A 118 5.66 12.70 -2.25
CA ASP A 118 7.09 12.58 -2.46
C ASP A 118 7.61 11.32 -1.75
N ILE A 119 7.75 10.23 -2.50
CA ILE A 119 8.26 8.96 -1.97
C ILE A 119 9.68 9.06 -1.41
N SER A 120 10.46 10.08 -1.80
CA SER A 120 11.80 10.31 -1.27
C SER A 120 11.78 10.88 0.15
N SER A 121 10.62 11.34 0.63
CA SER A 121 10.43 11.90 1.97
C SER A 121 10.12 10.85 3.04
N VAL A 122 10.04 9.56 2.68
CA VAL A 122 9.70 8.47 3.60
C VAL A 122 10.77 7.39 3.58
N ASP A 123 11.01 6.79 4.75
CA ASP A 123 11.85 5.60 4.84
C ASP A 123 11.16 4.43 4.13
N MET A 124 11.89 3.81 3.21
CA MET A 124 11.42 2.66 2.44
C MET A 124 12.09 1.38 2.94
N PRO A 125 11.39 0.23 2.92
CA PRO A 125 12.01 -1.05 3.23
C PRO A 125 13.20 -1.30 2.30
N LYS A 126 14.33 -1.71 2.86
CA LYS A 126 15.62 -1.79 2.13
C LYS A 126 15.97 -3.18 1.64
N ARG A 127 15.45 -4.22 2.29
CA ARG A 127 15.87 -5.61 2.02
C ARG A 127 14.69 -6.55 2.04
N ASP A 128 13.95 -6.54 3.13
CA ASP A 128 12.77 -7.36 3.36
C ASP A 128 11.59 -6.45 3.65
N MET A 129 10.39 -6.94 3.35
CA MET A 129 9.16 -6.21 3.61
C MET A 129 8.00 -7.17 3.82
N THR A 130 7.12 -6.79 4.73
CA THR A 130 5.76 -7.35 4.82
C THR A 130 4.77 -6.22 4.63
N LEU A 131 3.82 -6.41 3.73
CA LEU A 131 2.64 -5.55 3.57
C LEU A 131 1.41 -6.36 3.99
N GLU A 132 0.68 -5.89 4.99
CA GLU A 132 -0.59 -6.52 5.40
C GLU A 132 -1.79 -5.59 5.27
N ALA A 133 -2.95 -6.21 5.01
CA ALA A 133 -4.20 -5.53 4.77
C ALA A 133 -5.39 -6.46 5.07
N TRP A 134 -6.28 -6.08 5.97
CA TRP A 134 -7.68 -6.53 5.84
C TRP A 134 -8.30 -5.85 4.64
N VAL A 135 -9.02 -6.54 3.75
CA VAL A 135 -9.67 -5.91 2.59
C VAL A 135 -10.97 -6.59 2.21
N ARG A 136 -11.92 -5.80 1.75
CA ARG A 136 -13.13 -6.27 1.07
C ARG A 136 -13.24 -5.53 -0.25
N VAL A 137 -13.39 -6.27 -1.34
CA VAL A 137 -13.60 -5.73 -2.69
C VAL A 137 -15.03 -6.04 -3.11
N ASP A 138 -15.84 -5.02 -3.36
CA ASP A 138 -17.24 -5.22 -3.77
C ASP A 138 -17.40 -5.37 -5.29
N LYS A 139 -16.43 -4.84 -6.06
CA LYS A 139 -16.44 -4.90 -7.51
C LYS A 139 -15.02 -5.07 -8.05
N ALA A 140 -14.80 -6.12 -8.83
CA ALA A 140 -13.56 -6.29 -9.58
C ALA A 140 -13.34 -5.14 -10.58
N MET A 141 -12.08 -4.78 -10.78
CA MET A 141 -11.62 -3.82 -11.79
C MET A 141 -10.31 -4.34 -12.38
N GLN A 142 -9.87 -3.77 -13.50
CA GLN A 142 -8.64 -4.23 -14.14
C GLN A 142 -7.43 -4.13 -13.20
N TRP A 143 -7.33 -3.03 -12.44
CA TRP A 143 -6.26 -2.77 -11.48
C TRP A 143 -6.78 -1.98 -10.28
N GLY A 144 -6.56 -2.50 -9.08
CA GLY A 144 -6.90 -1.82 -7.82
C GLY A 144 -5.73 -1.82 -6.85
N GLY A 145 -5.42 -0.64 -6.30
CA GLY A 145 -4.41 -0.49 -5.26
C GLY A 145 -5.01 -0.65 -3.88
N ILE A 146 -4.40 -1.49 -3.03
CA ILE A 146 -4.74 -1.59 -1.61
C ILE A 146 -3.78 -0.72 -0.83
N ILE A 147 -2.48 -1.05 -0.84
CA ILE A 147 -1.41 -0.21 -0.32
C ILE A 147 -0.24 -0.25 -1.30
N GLY A 148 0.37 0.89 -1.58
CA GLY A 148 1.53 0.93 -2.45
C GLY A 148 2.32 2.21 -2.25
N ALA A 149 3.60 2.12 -2.57
CA ALA A 149 4.49 3.25 -2.72
C ALA A 149 5.13 3.07 -4.09
N LEU A 150 4.59 3.75 -5.10
CA LEU A 150 4.99 3.63 -6.49
C LEU A 150 5.50 4.96 -7.01
N GLN A 151 6.65 4.94 -7.67
CA GLN A 151 7.10 6.02 -8.51
C GLN A 151 6.90 5.62 -9.96
N ASP A 152 6.00 6.32 -10.65
CA ASP A 152 5.77 6.18 -12.09
C ASP A 152 6.31 7.42 -12.80
N ASN A 153 7.56 7.32 -13.26
CA ASN A 153 8.19 8.34 -14.09
C ASN A 153 8.27 7.88 -15.56
N GLY A 154 7.27 7.14 -16.05
CA GLY A 154 7.26 6.60 -17.42
C GLY A 154 7.97 5.25 -17.51
N THR A 155 9.18 5.18 -18.08
CA THR A 155 9.90 3.90 -18.22
C THR A 155 10.57 3.41 -16.93
N TYR A 156 10.34 4.10 -15.81
CA TYR A 156 10.99 3.84 -14.53
C TYR A 156 9.92 3.65 -13.46
N GLU A 157 9.55 2.39 -13.23
CA GLU A 157 8.57 1.98 -12.21
C GLU A 157 9.33 1.42 -10.99
N LYS A 158 9.46 2.23 -9.94
CA LYS A 158 10.07 1.81 -8.67
C LYS A 158 9.04 1.70 -7.57
N GLY A 159 9.32 0.80 -6.63
CA GLY A 159 8.56 0.65 -5.40
C GLY A 159 7.81 -0.68 -5.31
N TRP A 160 6.67 -0.66 -4.63
CA TRP A 160 5.91 -1.86 -4.28
C TRP A 160 4.42 -1.58 -4.18
N LEU A 161 3.62 -2.65 -4.29
CA LEU A 161 2.17 -2.64 -4.28
C LEU A 161 1.64 -3.95 -3.69
N LEU A 162 0.72 -3.84 -2.74
CA LEU A 162 -0.28 -4.87 -2.49
C LEU A 162 -1.60 -4.38 -3.11
N GLY A 163 -2.21 -5.20 -3.95
CA GLY A 163 -3.34 -4.80 -4.76
C GLY A 163 -4.08 -5.97 -5.34
N PHE A 164 -4.76 -5.74 -6.46
CA PHE A 164 -5.37 -6.78 -7.26
C PHE A 164 -5.42 -6.40 -8.73
N ARG A 165 -5.47 -7.43 -9.57
CA ARG A 165 -5.67 -7.32 -11.01
C ARG A 165 -6.82 -8.22 -11.43
N GLY A 166 -7.83 -7.65 -12.10
CA GLY A 166 -9.09 -8.34 -12.34
C GLY A 166 -9.72 -8.79 -11.03
N SER A 167 -9.88 -10.11 -10.86
CA SER A 167 -10.44 -10.74 -9.67
C SER A 167 -9.40 -11.44 -8.79
N SER A 168 -8.10 -11.20 -8.96
CA SER A 168 -7.04 -11.86 -8.19
C SER A 168 -6.19 -10.85 -7.44
N PHE A 169 -5.96 -11.09 -6.14
CA PHE A 169 -5.02 -10.30 -5.36
C PHE A 169 -3.59 -10.46 -5.89
N CYS A 170 -2.80 -9.41 -5.78
CA CYS A 170 -1.40 -9.42 -6.21
C CYS A 170 -0.51 -8.64 -5.23
N PHE A 171 0.73 -9.08 -5.17
CA PHE A 171 1.84 -8.34 -4.59
C PHE A 171 2.83 -8.04 -5.71
N ALA A 172 3.33 -6.82 -5.75
CA ALA A 172 4.29 -6.40 -6.73
C ALA A 172 5.41 -5.61 -6.07
N LEU A 173 6.62 -5.82 -6.54
CA LEU A 173 7.79 -5.06 -6.11
C LEU A 173 8.79 -4.95 -7.24
N ASN A 174 9.58 -3.88 -7.18
CA ASN A 174 10.77 -3.73 -7.98
C ASN A 174 12.00 -4.02 -7.11
N THR A 175 12.88 -4.88 -7.59
CA THR A 175 14.18 -5.20 -6.95
C THR A 175 15.34 -4.63 -7.76
N GLU A 176 16.53 -4.60 -7.15
CA GLU A 176 17.74 -4.13 -7.81
C GLU A 176 18.01 -4.88 -9.13
N GLY A 177 18.34 -4.14 -10.18
CA GLY A 177 18.57 -4.69 -11.53
C GLY A 177 17.32 -4.86 -12.40
N SER A 178 16.12 -4.52 -11.90
CA SER A 178 14.89 -4.46 -12.71
C SER A 178 14.41 -3.02 -12.91
N ASP A 179 13.89 -2.71 -14.09
CA ASP A 179 13.20 -1.44 -14.41
C ASP A 179 11.67 -1.56 -14.35
N LYS A 180 11.15 -2.73 -13.96
CA LYS A 180 9.71 -3.04 -13.91
C LYS A 180 9.32 -3.70 -12.60
N LEU A 181 8.05 -3.58 -12.23
CA LEU A 181 7.48 -4.36 -11.13
C LEU A 181 7.36 -5.85 -11.52
N THR A 182 7.85 -6.73 -10.64
CA THR A 182 7.52 -8.15 -10.68
C THR A 182 6.21 -8.37 -9.94
N TYR A 183 5.24 -9.01 -10.60
CA TYR A 183 3.92 -9.28 -10.02
C TYR A 183 3.78 -10.75 -9.62
N LEU A 184 3.53 -10.98 -8.34
CA LEU A 184 3.01 -12.23 -7.80
C LEU A 184 1.50 -12.12 -7.73
N THR A 185 0.78 -13.12 -8.19
CA THR A 185 -0.69 -13.10 -8.19
C THR A 185 -1.21 -14.36 -7.56
N ALA A 186 -2.17 -14.18 -6.65
CA ALA A 186 -2.86 -15.29 -6.02
C ALA A 186 -3.50 -16.16 -7.12
N PRO A 187 -3.36 -17.49 -7.07
CA PRO A 187 -3.93 -18.37 -8.08
C PRO A 187 -5.46 -18.46 -7.99
N THR A 188 -6.04 -17.98 -6.89
CA THR A 188 -7.47 -18.04 -6.61
C THR A 188 -8.08 -16.64 -6.70
N ALA A 189 -9.18 -16.53 -7.44
CA ALA A 189 -9.96 -15.31 -7.50
C ALA A 189 -10.63 -15.02 -6.15
N PHE A 190 -10.71 -13.74 -5.76
CA PHE A 190 -11.47 -13.32 -4.60
C PHE A 190 -12.97 -13.29 -4.89
N GLU A 191 -13.76 -13.49 -3.84
CA GLU A 191 -15.21 -13.32 -3.85
C GLU A 191 -15.55 -11.86 -3.56
N HIS A 192 -16.51 -11.32 -4.31
CA HIS A 192 -16.99 -9.96 -4.06
C HIS A 192 -17.70 -9.87 -2.70
N GLY A 193 -17.52 -8.75 -2.01
CA GLY A 193 -18.19 -8.48 -0.74
C GLY A 193 -17.66 -9.27 0.46
N ARG A 194 -16.62 -10.09 0.25
CA ARG A 194 -15.98 -10.88 1.30
C ARG A 194 -14.74 -10.17 1.84
N TRP A 195 -14.57 -10.24 3.15
CA TRP A 195 -13.37 -9.78 3.84
C TRP A 195 -12.25 -10.82 3.74
N TYR A 196 -11.06 -10.35 3.43
CA TYR A 196 -9.81 -11.10 3.36
C TYR A 196 -8.77 -10.43 4.23
N HIS A 197 -7.92 -11.23 4.87
CA HIS A 197 -6.63 -10.75 5.37
C HIS A 197 -5.58 -11.12 4.34
N LEU A 198 -4.83 -10.13 3.86
CA LEU A 198 -3.77 -10.28 2.87
C LEU A 198 -2.44 -9.97 3.51
N ALA A 199 -1.42 -10.74 3.15
CA ALA A 199 -0.04 -10.46 3.44
C ALA A 199 0.79 -10.72 2.17
N GLY A 200 1.54 -9.71 1.74
CA GLY A 200 2.60 -9.85 0.74
C GLY A 200 3.94 -9.73 1.45
N THR A 201 4.81 -10.71 1.30
CA THR A 201 6.10 -10.77 2.00
C THR A 201 7.23 -10.90 1.00
N TYR A 202 8.36 -10.27 1.29
CA TYR A 202 9.61 -10.45 0.55
C TYR A 202 10.75 -10.47 1.55
N ASP A 203 11.62 -11.49 1.49
CA ASP A 203 12.71 -11.67 2.46
C ASP A 203 14.09 -11.19 1.94
N GLY A 204 14.11 -10.54 0.78
CA GLY A 204 15.34 -10.14 0.07
C GLY A 204 15.85 -11.18 -0.93
N THR A 205 15.28 -12.39 -0.93
CA THR A 205 15.69 -13.50 -1.81
C THR A 205 14.49 -14.14 -2.49
N THR A 206 13.45 -14.41 -1.72
CA THR A 206 12.22 -15.10 -2.10
C THR A 206 11.02 -14.19 -1.85
N GLN A 207 10.02 -14.36 -2.71
CA GLN A 207 8.77 -13.63 -2.72
C GLN A 207 7.61 -14.63 -2.56
#